data_AF-A0A529NST2-F1
#
_entry.id   AF-A0A529NST2-F1
#
_cell.length_a   1.000
_cell.length_b   1.000
_cell.length_c   1.000
_cell.angle_alpha   90.00
_cell.angle_beta   90.00
_cell.angle_gamma   90.00
#
_symmetry.space_group_name_H-M   'P 1'
#
loop_
_entity.id
_entity.type
_entity.pdbx_description
1 polymer ?
#
loop_
_entity_poly.entity_id
_entity_poly.type
_entity_poly.pdbx_seq_one_letter_code
_entity_poly.pdbx_strand_id
1 'polypeptide(L)'
;VLFCPKGQGKVLAFNGSGRAPAAATVDWYLENGFSELPKQGPHAVTVPGAVDAWCRLLEDHGRKGIADALAPAIHYAENGYVVHDRVAFDWEDPETDLSADEVAARIFLPGGQPPKAGDVHRQPELAETLRIIAKKGRAGFYEGAVADDIVGRLRQLGGLHTLDDFASTKGDYKNPVGIDYRGYGIHQMPPNNQGLTALL
;
A
#
# COMPACT_ATOMS: atom_id res chain seq x y z
N VAL A 1 4.56 10.99 -1.12
CA VAL A 1 5.87 11.23 -0.45
C VAL A 1 6.44 12.58 -0.84
N LEU A 2 7.05 13.30 0.11
CA LEU A 2 7.88 14.47 -0.17
C LEU A 2 9.35 14.08 -0.12
N PHE A 3 10.16 14.62 -1.03
CA PHE A 3 11.59 14.39 -1.03
C PHE A 3 12.34 15.55 -1.68
N CYS A 4 13.60 15.73 -1.31
CA CYS A 4 14.50 16.71 -1.91
C CYS A 4 15.66 15.98 -2.58
N PRO A 5 15.76 15.96 -3.92
CA PRO A 5 16.84 15.29 -4.63
C PRO A 5 18.21 15.75 -4.11
N LYS A 6 19.08 14.80 -3.72
CA LYS A 6 20.42 15.08 -3.14
C LYS A 6 20.42 15.95 -1.87
N GLY A 7 19.26 16.15 -1.23
CA GLY A 7 19.12 17.04 -0.07
C GLY A 7 19.33 18.51 -0.38
N GLN A 8 19.33 18.90 -1.66
CA GLN A 8 19.56 20.27 -2.11
C GLN A 8 18.54 20.66 -3.18
N GLY A 9 17.98 21.86 -3.05
CA GLY A 9 17.09 22.44 -4.07
C GLY A 9 15.60 22.21 -3.82
N LYS A 10 14.85 22.07 -4.91
CA LYS A 10 13.38 22.06 -4.88
C LYS A 10 12.85 20.78 -4.24
N VAL A 11 12.00 20.93 -3.22
CA VAL A 11 11.19 19.83 -2.69
C VAL A 11 10.21 19.36 -3.77
N LEU A 12 10.20 18.05 -4.00
CA LEU A 12 9.28 17.38 -4.91
C LEU A 12 8.24 16.60 -4.12
N ALA A 13 7.05 16.48 -4.70
CA ALA A 13 5.97 15.68 -4.16
C ALA A 13 5.58 14.62 -5.19
N PHE A 14 5.44 13.37 -4.75
CA PHE A 14 4.88 12.30 -5.55
C PHE A 14 3.66 11.71 -4.85
N ASN A 15 2.52 11.71 -5.54
CA ASN A 15 1.29 11.10 -5.06
C ASN A 15 1.20 9.66 -5.59
N GLY A 16 1.38 8.69 -4.70
CA GLY A 16 1.19 7.25 -4.96
C GLY A 16 -0.11 6.70 -4.35
N SER A 17 -1.11 7.56 -4.10
CA SER A 17 -2.39 7.12 -3.55
C SER A 17 -3.12 6.22 -4.54
N GLY A 18 -3.74 5.17 -4.01
CA GLY A 18 -4.61 4.29 -4.79
C GLY A 18 -5.86 5.00 -5.31
N ARG A 19 -6.47 4.43 -6.34
CA ARG A 19 -7.74 4.89 -6.91
C ARG A 19 -8.84 3.86 -6.66
N ALA A 20 -10.07 4.32 -6.46
CA ALA A 20 -11.22 3.44 -6.49
C ALA A 20 -11.32 2.78 -7.88
N PRO A 21 -11.80 1.51 -7.97
CA PRO A 21 -12.00 0.88 -9.26
C PRO A 21 -13.06 1.63 -10.07
N ALA A 22 -12.95 1.64 -11.40
CA ALA A 22 -13.79 2.46 -12.27
C ALA A 22 -15.30 2.18 -12.11
N ALA A 23 -15.67 0.93 -11.78
CA ALA A 23 -17.04 0.53 -11.55
C ALA A 23 -17.62 0.96 -10.19
N ALA A 24 -16.79 1.41 -9.23
CA ALA A 24 -17.22 1.89 -7.92
C ALA A 24 -17.81 3.31 -7.99
N THR A 25 -18.93 3.44 -8.70
CA THR A 25 -19.69 4.69 -8.82
C THR A 25 -20.67 4.84 -7.65
N VAL A 26 -21.03 6.08 -7.33
CA VAL A 26 -22.05 6.36 -6.30
C VAL A 26 -23.38 5.69 -6.66
N ASP A 27 -23.80 5.76 -7.93
CA ASP A 27 -25.03 5.15 -8.41
C ASP A 27 -25.04 3.64 -8.18
N TRP A 28 -23.94 2.93 -8.53
CA TRP A 28 -23.85 1.49 -8.27
C TRP A 28 -24.04 1.16 -6.79
N TYR A 29 -23.40 1.92 -5.89
CA TYR A 29 -23.56 1.69 -4.46
C TYR A 29 -24.99 1.93 -3.98
N LEU A 30 -25.63 3.03 -4.41
CA LEU A 30 -27.02 3.33 -4.06
C LEU A 30 -28.00 2.26 -4.59
N GLU A 31 -27.83 1.84 -5.85
CA GLU A 31 -28.64 0.79 -6.48
C GLU A 31 -28.49 -0.57 -5.79
N ASN A 32 -27.34 -0.84 -5.17
CA ASN A 32 -27.06 -2.05 -4.40
C ASN A 32 -27.33 -1.88 -2.90
N GLY A 33 -28.04 -0.82 -2.50
CA GLY A 33 -28.54 -0.65 -1.14
C GLY A 33 -27.53 -0.13 -0.12
N PHE A 34 -26.38 0.37 -0.56
CA PHE A 34 -25.41 1.01 0.33
C PHE A 34 -25.83 2.45 0.63
N SER A 35 -25.94 2.79 1.91
CA SER A 35 -26.06 4.18 2.39
C SER A 35 -24.71 4.78 2.81
N GLU A 36 -23.71 3.93 3.07
CA GLU A 36 -22.33 4.28 3.38
C GLU A 36 -21.40 3.14 2.96
N LEU A 37 -20.11 3.43 2.76
CA LEU A 37 -19.12 2.39 2.51
C LEU A 37 -18.70 1.75 3.83
N PRO A 38 -18.66 0.42 3.92
CA PRO A 38 -18.18 -0.26 5.12
C PRO A 38 -16.70 0.06 5.35
N LYS A 39 -16.28 0.10 6.62
CA LYS A 39 -14.86 0.29 6.98
C LYS A 39 -13.97 -0.86 6.49
N GLN A 40 -14.53 -2.06 6.37
CA GLN A 40 -13.84 -3.29 6.00
C GLN A 40 -14.52 -3.96 4.81
N GLY A 41 -13.79 -4.88 4.17
CA GLY A 41 -14.26 -5.62 3.01
C GLY A 41 -13.80 -4.99 1.69
N PRO A 42 -14.15 -5.63 0.55
CA PRO A 42 -13.57 -5.30 -0.74
C PRO A 42 -13.95 -3.90 -1.25
N HIS A 43 -15.10 -3.36 -0.82
CA HIS A 43 -15.54 -2.01 -1.21
C HIS A 43 -14.73 -0.89 -0.54
N ALA A 44 -14.01 -1.18 0.55
CA ALA A 44 -13.08 -0.25 1.18
C ALA A 44 -11.70 -0.22 0.48
N VAL A 45 -11.42 -1.19 -0.41
CA VAL A 45 -10.12 -1.34 -1.05
C VAL A 45 -10.01 -0.44 -2.28
N THR A 46 -8.98 0.40 -2.32
CA THR A 46 -8.53 1.09 -3.55
C THR A 46 -7.38 0.31 -4.18
N VAL A 47 -7.13 0.50 -5.47
CA VAL A 47 -5.98 -0.15 -6.13
C VAL A 47 -4.68 0.32 -5.49
N PRO A 48 -3.84 -0.55 -4.91
CA PRO A 48 -2.65 -0.10 -4.19
C PRO A 48 -1.64 0.62 -5.09
N GLY A 49 -1.29 1.86 -4.76
CA GLY A 49 -0.37 2.70 -5.57
C GLY A 49 1.10 2.69 -5.12
N ALA A 50 1.45 1.97 -4.05
CA ALA A 50 2.78 2.01 -3.46
C ALA A 50 3.87 1.45 -4.38
N VAL A 51 3.62 0.32 -5.05
CA VAL A 51 4.62 -0.33 -5.92
C VAL A 51 4.94 0.54 -7.14
N ASP A 52 3.93 1.18 -7.73
CA ASP A 52 4.11 2.17 -8.79
C ASP A 52 5.01 3.32 -8.32
N ALA A 53 4.72 3.88 -7.13
CA ALA A 53 5.53 4.93 -6.55
C ALA A 53 6.99 4.51 -6.31
N TRP A 54 7.23 3.31 -5.77
CA TRP A 54 8.59 2.81 -5.56
C TRP A 54 9.35 2.64 -6.87
N CYS A 55 8.73 1.99 -7.85
CA CYS A 55 9.35 1.77 -9.16
C CYS A 55 9.67 3.11 -9.81
N ARG A 56 8.72 4.04 -9.81
CA ARG A 56 8.88 5.35 -10.45
C ARG A 56 9.96 6.20 -9.79
N LEU A 57 9.97 6.27 -8.47
CA LEU A 57 10.96 7.07 -7.74
C LEU A 57 12.36 6.47 -7.84
N LEU A 58 12.50 5.14 -7.88
CA LEU A 58 13.79 4.49 -8.11
C LEU A 58 14.29 4.70 -9.54
N GLU A 59 13.40 4.67 -10.54
CA GLU A 59 13.74 4.97 -11.93
C GLU A 59 14.20 6.43 -12.10
N ASP A 60 13.44 7.38 -11.56
CA ASP A 60 13.70 8.81 -11.75
C ASP A 60 14.85 9.33 -10.86
N HIS A 61 15.04 8.74 -9.66
CA HIS A 61 15.91 9.31 -8.62
C HIS A 61 16.77 8.30 -7.86
N GLY A 62 16.56 6.99 -8.07
CA GLY A 62 17.25 5.93 -7.34
C GLY A 62 18.72 5.79 -7.72
N ARG A 63 19.49 5.20 -6.81
CA ARG A 63 20.87 4.73 -7.08
C ARG A 63 20.97 3.20 -7.17
N LYS A 64 19.88 2.52 -6.88
CA LYS A 64 19.72 1.07 -6.84
C LYS A 64 18.48 0.69 -7.63
N GLY A 65 18.48 -0.47 -8.26
CA GLY A 65 17.28 -1.03 -8.87
C GLY A 65 16.28 -1.52 -7.81
N ILE A 66 15.03 -1.75 -8.23
CA ILE A 66 13.97 -2.27 -7.34
C ILE A 66 14.36 -3.62 -6.71
N ALA A 67 15.08 -4.49 -7.43
CA ALA A 67 15.55 -5.76 -6.90
C ALA A 67 16.47 -5.58 -5.68
N ASP A 68 17.48 -4.71 -5.79
CA ASP A 68 18.40 -4.43 -4.68
C ASP A 68 17.70 -3.71 -3.52
N ALA A 69 16.71 -2.87 -3.82
CA ALA A 69 15.93 -2.17 -2.81
C ALA A 69 15.02 -3.14 -2.01
N LEU A 70 14.46 -4.15 -2.68
CA LEU A 70 13.58 -5.15 -2.05
C LEU A 70 14.32 -6.33 -1.43
N ALA A 71 15.59 -6.56 -1.76
CA ALA A 71 16.35 -7.71 -1.27
C ALA A 71 16.30 -7.91 0.26
N PRO A 72 16.45 -6.85 1.11
CA PRO A 72 16.31 -7.02 2.56
C PRO A 72 14.89 -7.41 2.98
N ALA A 73 13.86 -6.84 2.34
CA ALA A 73 12.46 -7.14 2.65
C ALA A 73 12.11 -8.59 2.26
N ILE A 74 12.60 -9.06 1.11
CA ILE A 74 12.48 -10.47 0.69
C ILE A 74 13.14 -11.39 1.73
N HIS A 75 14.35 -11.06 2.17
CA HIS A 75 15.06 -11.86 3.18
C HIS A 75 14.25 -11.98 4.48
N TYR A 76 13.74 -10.87 5.03
CA TYR A 76 12.96 -10.91 6.27
C TYR A 76 11.58 -11.55 6.12
N ALA A 77 10.91 -11.37 4.97
CA ALA A 77 9.64 -12.06 4.71
C ALA A 77 9.84 -13.59 4.67
N GLU A 78 10.92 -14.07 4.07
CA GLU A 78 11.23 -15.50 3.97
C GLU A 78 11.76 -16.10 5.28
N ASN A 79 12.78 -15.48 5.88
CA ASN A 79 13.52 -16.04 7.01
C ASN A 79 12.89 -15.68 8.36
N GLY A 80 12.07 -14.63 8.35
CA GLY A 80 11.31 -14.13 9.49
C GLY A 80 11.90 -12.87 10.10
N TYR A 81 11.07 -12.15 10.82
CA TYR A 81 11.43 -10.97 11.61
C TYR A 81 10.83 -11.07 13.01
N VAL A 82 11.47 -10.39 13.95
CA VAL A 82 11.01 -10.32 15.34
C VAL A 82 9.85 -9.32 15.42
N VAL A 83 8.75 -9.74 16.02
CA VAL A 83 7.59 -8.88 16.28
C VAL A 83 7.96 -7.93 17.42
N HIS A 84 7.85 -6.62 17.16
CA HIS A 84 8.11 -5.57 18.14
C HIS A 84 6.84 -5.20 18.91
N ASP A 85 6.99 -4.61 20.09
CA ASP A 85 5.89 -4.28 21.03
C ASP A 85 4.71 -3.55 20.37
N ARG A 86 4.99 -2.55 19.53
CA ARG A 86 3.92 -1.80 18.85
C ARG A 86 3.15 -2.67 17.85
N VAL A 87 3.85 -3.55 17.13
CA VAL A 87 3.23 -4.46 16.15
C VAL A 87 2.40 -5.53 16.87
N ALA A 88 2.90 -6.08 17.99
CA ALA A 88 2.13 -7.01 18.81
C ALA A 88 0.84 -6.37 19.35
N PHE A 89 0.93 -5.12 19.85
CA PHE A 89 -0.22 -4.35 20.28
C PHE A 89 -1.24 -4.14 19.14
N ASP A 90 -0.78 -3.77 17.95
CA ASP A 90 -1.66 -3.54 16.78
C ASP A 90 -2.26 -4.86 16.25
N TRP A 91 -1.62 -6.00 16.50
CA TRP A 91 -2.13 -7.32 16.10
C TRP A 91 -3.35 -7.76 16.92
N GLU A 92 -3.47 -7.25 18.15
CA GLU A 92 -4.60 -7.50 19.05
C GLU A 92 -5.74 -6.49 18.82
N ASP A 93 -5.72 -5.71 17.72
CA ASP A 93 -6.74 -4.72 17.40
C ASP A 93 -8.15 -5.35 17.38
N PRO A 94 -9.04 -4.99 18.32
CA PRO A 94 -10.37 -5.57 18.41
C PRO A 94 -11.28 -5.14 17.25
N GLU A 95 -10.92 -4.08 16.50
CA GLU A 95 -11.67 -3.72 15.30
C GLU A 95 -11.36 -4.65 14.12
N THR A 96 -10.24 -5.39 14.15
CA THR A 96 -9.78 -6.24 13.03
C THR A 96 -9.86 -7.73 13.40
N ASP A 97 -10.94 -8.40 12.97
CA ASP A 97 -11.05 -9.86 13.14
C ASP A 97 -10.33 -10.62 12.02
N LEU A 98 -9.03 -10.85 12.21
CA LEU A 98 -8.22 -11.66 11.29
C LEU A 98 -8.68 -13.12 11.22
N SER A 99 -9.46 -13.61 12.19
CA SER A 99 -9.98 -14.98 12.19
C SER A 99 -11.19 -15.15 11.27
N ALA A 100 -11.84 -14.05 10.87
CA ALA A 100 -12.99 -14.07 9.97
C ALA A 100 -12.63 -14.48 8.52
N ASP A 101 -11.35 -14.43 8.14
CA ASP A 101 -10.85 -14.85 6.84
C ASP A 101 -9.81 -15.98 7.01
N GLU A 102 -10.07 -17.15 6.42
CA GLU A 102 -9.21 -18.33 6.59
C GLU A 102 -7.77 -18.10 6.09
N VAL A 103 -7.58 -17.28 5.04
CA VAL A 103 -6.26 -16.98 4.48
C VAL A 103 -5.53 -16.02 5.41
N ALA A 104 -6.20 -14.98 5.89
CA ALA A 104 -5.65 -14.05 6.87
C ALA A 104 -5.28 -14.77 8.17
N ALA A 105 -6.16 -15.61 8.71
CA ALA A 105 -5.92 -16.41 9.91
C ALA A 105 -4.71 -17.33 9.75
N ARG A 106 -4.58 -18.03 8.62
CA ARG A 106 -3.44 -18.91 8.33
C ARG A 106 -2.12 -18.15 8.37
N ILE A 107 -2.09 -16.96 7.76
CA ILE A 107 -0.86 -16.17 7.64
C ILE A 107 -0.56 -15.47 8.96
N PHE A 108 -1.53 -14.75 9.50
CA PHE A 108 -1.32 -13.78 10.58
C PHE A 108 -1.64 -14.31 11.98
N LEU A 109 -2.28 -15.47 12.13
CA LEU A 109 -2.55 -16.10 13.43
C LEU A 109 -1.86 -17.47 13.52
N PRO A 110 -0.52 -17.54 13.49
CA PRO A 110 0.19 -18.81 13.61
C PRO A 110 -0.15 -19.50 14.93
N GLY A 111 -0.64 -20.74 14.86
CA GLY A 111 -1.16 -21.44 16.04
C GLY A 111 -2.52 -20.94 16.53
N GLY A 112 -3.23 -20.15 15.72
CA GLY A 112 -4.57 -19.64 15.99
C GLY A 112 -4.62 -18.44 16.93
N GLN A 113 -3.48 -17.78 17.19
CA GLN A 113 -3.39 -16.63 18.09
C GLN A 113 -2.52 -15.52 17.50
N PRO A 114 -2.75 -14.24 17.87
CA PRO A 114 -1.85 -13.14 17.52
C PRO A 114 -0.43 -13.38 18.06
N PRO A 115 0.62 -13.15 17.25
CA PRO A 115 2.00 -13.17 17.72
C PRO A 115 2.26 -12.13 18.81
N LYS A 116 3.09 -12.50 19.79
CA LYS A 116 3.53 -11.62 20.87
C LYS A 116 4.83 -10.91 20.52
N ALA A 117 5.13 -9.85 21.26
CA ALA A 117 6.44 -9.22 21.17
C ALA A 117 7.56 -10.24 21.45
N GLY A 118 8.57 -10.27 20.60
CA GLY A 118 9.67 -11.24 20.63
C GLY A 118 9.44 -12.49 19.78
N ASP A 119 8.20 -12.79 19.37
CA ASP A 119 7.93 -13.91 18.47
C ASP A 119 8.53 -13.65 17.09
N VAL A 120 8.86 -14.73 16.36
CA VAL A 120 9.36 -14.65 14.99
C VAL A 120 8.22 -14.96 14.02
N HIS A 121 7.86 -13.96 13.22
CA HIS A 121 6.84 -14.09 12.18
C HIS A 121 7.48 -14.27 10.80
N ARG A 122 6.88 -15.11 9.94
CA ARG A 122 7.36 -15.42 8.58
C ARG A 122 6.23 -15.29 7.57
N GLN A 123 6.55 -14.77 6.39
CA GLN A 123 5.61 -14.52 5.30
C GLN A 123 6.22 -14.98 3.96
N PRO A 124 6.41 -16.30 3.74
CA PRO A 124 7.05 -16.82 2.53
C PRO A 124 6.26 -16.48 1.25
N GLU A 125 4.93 -16.39 1.33
CA GLU A 125 4.07 -15.98 0.20
C GLU A 125 4.29 -14.50 -0.17
N LEU A 126 4.52 -13.64 0.82
CA LEU A 126 4.91 -12.24 0.59
C LEU A 126 6.31 -12.17 -0.03
N ALA A 127 7.25 -13.01 0.43
CA ALA A 127 8.59 -13.07 -0.15
C ALA A 127 8.53 -13.41 -1.65
N GLU A 128 7.67 -14.35 -2.06
CA GLU A 128 7.49 -14.70 -3.47
C GLU A 128 6.89 -13.56 -4.29
N THR A 129 5.85 -12.89 -3.79
CA THR A 129 5.29 -11.69 -4.42
C THR A 129 6.36 -10.61 -4.59
N LEU A 130 7.18 -10.35 -3.57
CA LEU A 130 8.28 -9.38 -3.64
C LEU A 130 9.37 -9.81 -4.64
N ARG A 131 9.65 -11.11 -4.81
CA ARG A 131 10.56 -11.60 -5.86
C ARG A 131 10.01 -11.37 -7.27
N ILE A 132 8.70 -11.57 -7.46
CA ILE A 132 8.04 -11.28 -8.75
C ILE A 132 8.20 -9.78 -9.09
N ILE A 133 7.97 -8.89 -8.12
CA ILE A 133 8.17 -7.44 -8.28
C ILE A 133 9.64 -7.11 -8.52
N ALA A 134 10.56 -7.70 -7.76
CA ALA A 134 12.00 -7.50 -7.96
C ALA A 134 12.44 -7.87 -9.40
N LYS A 135 11.87 -8.94 -9.95
CA LYS A 135 12.18 -9.43 -11.30
C LYS A 135 11.51 -8.63 -12.42
N LYS A 136 10.25 -8.25 -12.25
CA LYS A 136 9.41 -7.65 -13.31
C LYS A 136 9.16 -6.15 -13.13
N GLY A 137 9.68 -5.55 -12.04
CA GLY A 137 9.37 -4.18 -11.65
C GLY A 137 7.87 -3.98 -11.44
N ARG A 138 7.36 -2.83 -11.91
CA ARG A 138 5.95 -2.45 -11.81
C ARG A 138 5.01 -3.53 -12.35
N ALA A 139 5.32 -4.12 -13.51
CA ALA A 139 4.49 -5.15 -14.13
C ALA A 139 4.37 -6.42 -13.27
N GLY A 140 5.27 -6.64 -12.31
CA GLY A 140 5.18 -7.76 -11.39
C GLY A 140 4.03 -7.67 -10.38
N PHE A 141 3.46 -6.47 -10.17
CA PHE A 141 2.35 -6.24 -9.23
C PHE A 141 1.04 -5.91 -9.95
N TYR A 142 1.10 -5.10 -11.01
CA TYR A 142 -0.10 -4.58 -11.69
C TYR A 142 -0.56 -5.46 -12.86
N GLU A 143 0.20 -6.50 -13.22
CA GLU A 143 -0.11 -7.41 -14.32
C GLU A 143 0.23 -8.87 -13.95
N GLY A 144 -0.42 -9.81 -14.64
CA GLY A 144 -0.20 -11.25 -14.45
C GLY A 144 -0.57 -11.74 -13.05
N ALA A 145 0.11 -12.80 -12.60
CA ALA A 145 -0.32 -13.62 -11.46
C ALA A 145 -0.66 -12.85 -10.17
N VAL A 146 0.09 -11.80 -9.81
CA VAL A 146 -0.19 -11.01 -8.60
C VAL A 146 -1.48 -10.20 -8.76
N ALA A 147 -1.66 -9.55 -9.91
CA ALA A 147 -2.89 -8.80 -10.19
C ALA A 147 -4.09 -9.74 -10.33
N ASP A 148 -3.92 -10.88 -11.00
CA ASP A 148 -4.95 -11.91 -11.18
C ASP A 148 -5.43 -12.44 -9.82
N ASP A 149 -4.51 -12.72 -8.90
CA ASP A 149 -4.82 -13.22 -7.55
C ASP A 149 -5.58 -12.16 -6.72
N ILE A 150 -5.09 -10.93 -6.68
CA ILE A 150 -5.73 -9.82 -5.94
C ILE A 150 -7.13 -9.54 -6.50
N VAL A 151 -7.26 -9.35 -7.82
CA VAL A 151 -8.55 -9.07 -8.46
C VAL A 151 -9.50 -10.25 -8.28
N GLY A 152 -9.01 -11.48 -8.44
CA GLY A 152 -9.80 -12.69 -8.20
C GLY A 152 -10.38 -12.73 -6.80
N ARG A 153 -9.55 -12.50 -5.76
CA ARG A 153 -10.00 -12.48 -4.36
C ARG A 153 -10.99 -11.36 -4.09
N LEU A 154 -10.72 -10.15 -4.56
CA LEU A 154 -11.62 -9.00 -4.36
C LEU A 154 -12.98 -9.26 -5.01
N ARG A 155 -13.01 -9.80 -6.23
CA ARG A 155 -14.25 -10.13 -6.94
C ARG A 155 -15.04 -11.25 -6.26
N GLN A 156 -14.37 -12.27 -5.74
CA GLN A 156 -15.04 -13.32 -4.94
C GLN A 156 -15.75 -12.76 -3.70
N LEU A 157 -15.20 -11.69 -3.11
CA LEU A 157 -15.79 -11.02 -1.95
C LEU A 157 -16.87 -9.99 -2.32
N GLY A 158 -17.14 -9.77 -3.61
CA GLY A 158 -18.13 -8.78 -4.10
C GLY A 158 -17.52 -7.46 -4.59
N GLY A 159 -16.19 -7.34 -4.60
CA GLY A 159 -15.47 -6.17 -5.09
C GLY A 159 -15.67 -5.88 -6.58
N LEU A 160 -15.32 -4.65 -6.96
CA LEU A 160 -15.53 -4.10 -8.29
C LEU A 160 -14.25 -3.96 -9.11
N HIS A 161 -13.12 -4.36 -8.55
CA HIS A 161 -11.81 -4.25 -9.17
C HIS A 161 -11.70 -5.10 -10.42
N THR A 162 -10.98 -4.56 -11.40
CA THR A 162 -10.65 -5.20 -12.67
C THR A 162 -9.14 -5.18 -12.89
N LEU A 163 -8.66 -6.03 -13.80
CA LEU A 163 -7.27 -5.98 -14.23
C LEU A 163 -6.93 -4.64 -14.92
N ASP A 164 -7.89 -4.01 -15.59
CA ASP A 164 -7.71 -2.69 -16.22
C ASP A 164 -7.52 -1.59 -15.17
N ASP A 165 -8.20 -1.66 -14.02
CA ASP A 165 -7.98 -0.74 -12.90
C ASP A 165 -6.54 -0.85 -12.38
N PHE A 166 -6.00 -2.07 -12.30
CA PHE A 166 -4.61 -2.32 -11.90
C PHE A 166 -3.62 -1.84 -12.95
N ALA A 167 -3.79 -2.24 -14.21
CA ALA A 167 -2.89 -1.87 -15.30
C ALA A 167 -2.79 -0.35 -15.47
N SER A 168 -3.92 0.37 -15.37
CA SER A 168 -4.01 1.83 -15.55
C SER A 168 -3.57 2.66 -14.35
N THR A 169 -3.38 2.05 -13.17
CA THR A 169 -3.00 2.76 -11.95
C THR A 169 -1.65 3.42 -12.07
N LYS A 170 -1.58 4.73 -11.86
CA LYS A 170 -0.32 5.47 -11.85
C LYS A 170 -0.36 6.59 -10.83
N GLY A 171 0.75 6.76 -10.13
CA GLY A 171 1.02 7.94 -9.34
C GLY A 171 1.38 9.13 -10.23
N ASP A 172 1.52 10.29 -9.60
CA ASP A 172 1.85 11.52 -10.30
C ASP A 172 2.73 12.46 -9.46
N TYR A 173 3.57 13.24 -10.14
CA TYR A 173 4.30 14.31 -9.50
C TYR A 173 3.38 15.51 -9.26
N LYS A 174 3.47 16.05 -8.06
CA LYS A 174 2.76 17.25 -7.62
C LYS A 174 3.76 18.34 -7.26
N ASN A 175 3.29 19.58 -7.29
CA ASN A 175 3.98 20.65 -6.58
C ASN A 175 3.59 20.59 -5.10
N PRO A 176 4.56 20.59 -4.17
CA PRO A 176 4.23 20.69 -2.75
C PRO A 176 3.55 22.02 -2.45
N VAL A 177 2.69 22.02 -1.44
CA VAL A 177 2.18 23.26 -0.82
C VAL A 177 3.10 23.65 0.33
N GLY A 178 3.15 24.93 0.70
CA GLY A 178 3.99 25.37 1.80
C GLY A 178 3.81 26.82 2.19
N ILE A 179 4.35 27.16 3.35
CA ILE A 179 4.39 28.51 3.92
C ILE A 179 5.78 28.79 4.47
N ASP A 180 6.12 30.07 4.62
CA ASP A 180 7.27 30.49 5.42
C ASP A 180 6.84 30.73 6.86
N TYR A 181 7.54 30.12 7.81
CA TYR A 181 7.30 30.30 9.23
C TYR A 181 8.63 30.48 9.98
N ARG A 182 8.80 31.63 10.65
CA ARG A 182 9.99 31.97 11.45
C ARG A 182 11.32 31.76 10.70
N GLY A 183 11.35 32.06 9.40
CA GLY A 183 12.54 31.91 8.56
C GLY A 183 12.77 30.50 8.00
N TYR A 184 11.82 29.57 8.19
CA TYR A 184 11.86 28.22 7.62
C TYR A 184 10.73 28.01 6.61
N GLY A 185 11.04 27.34 5.50
CA GLY A 185 10.02 26.85 4.57
C GLY A 185 9.42 25.54 5.08
N ILE A 186 8.12 25.53 5.35
CA ILE A 186 7.36 24.34 5.74
C ILE A 186 6.66 23.82 4.49
N HIS A 187 6.94 22.57 4.12
CA HIS A 187 6.36 21.93 2.93
C HIS A 187 5.44 20.77 3.30
N GLN A 188 4.32 20.65 2.60
CA GLN A 188 3.34 19.60 2.77
C GLN A 188 2.87 19.05 1.41
N MET A 189 2.32 17.84 1.44
CA MET A 189 1.68 17.23 0.28
C MET A 189 0.35 17.96 -0.01
N PRO A 190 0.05 18.31 -1.28
CA PRO A 190 -1.26 18.86 -1.63
C PRO A 190 -2.38 17.81 -1.47
N PRO A 191 -3.65 18.24 -1.60
CA PRO A 191 -4.77 17.31 -1.78
C PRO A 191 -4.47 16.24 -2.85
N ASN A 192 -4.90 15.00 -2.67
CA ASN A 192 -5.85 14.46 -1.66
C ASN A 192 -5.27 14.20 -0.26
N ASN A 193 -4.03 14.61 0.04
CA ASN A 193 -3.48 14.51 1.39
C ASN A 193 -4.01 15.62 2.32
N GLN A 194 -4.01 15.37 3.63
CA GLN A 194 -4.45 16.32 4.67
C GLN A 194 -3.35 17.29 5.11
N GLY A 195 -2.18 17.29 4.46
CA GLY A 195 -1.03 18.13 4.83
C GLY A 195 -1.32 19.63 4.87
N LEU A 196 -2.30 20.11 4.08
CA LEU A 196 -2.73 21.50 4.13
C LEU A 196 -3.23 21.93 5.53
N THR A 197 -3.84 21.03 6.30
CA THR A 197 -4.32 21.31 7.66
C THR A 197 -3.19 21.73 8.59
N ALA A 198 -1.97 21.23 8.37
CA ALA A 198 -0.80 21.61 9.17
C ALA A 198 -0.22 22.99 8.80
N LEU A 199 -0.71 23.62 7.72
CA LEU A 199 -0.26 24.92 7.24
C LEU A 199 -1.24 26.07 7.57
N LEU A 200 -2.43 25.75 8.09
CA LEU A 200 -3.44 26.72 8.55
C LEU A 200 -3.17 27.12 10.00
#